data_AF-A0A954WYK4-F1
#
_entry.id   AF-A0A954WYK4-F1
#
_cell.length_a   1.000
_cell.length_b   1.000
_cell.length_c   1.000
_cell.angle_alpha   90.00
_cell.angle_beta   90.00
_cell.angle_gamma   90.00
#
_symmetry.space_group_name_H-M   'P 1'
#
loop_
_entity.id
_entity.type
_entity.pdbx_description
1 polymer ?
#
loop_
_entity_poly.entity_id
_entity_poly.type
_entity_poly.pdbx_seq_one_letter_code
_entity_poly.pdbx_strand_id
1 'polypeptide(L)'
;MPNENANDLTSLKRLEEKKFDATIRDIVARENPVVDGWSTEQFSELAGKQLKAIGTLLLNKSITATDLSAVCQPGISSSAIRPLGLSKAFQSAGITVLRGEPIDAVVSGRDEVASALNEVAQLFNGKVDTHFKFKI
;
A
#
# COMPACT_ATOMS: atom_id res chain seq x y z
N MET A 1 -22.81 -66.28 -32.20
CA MET A 1 -23.30 -65.55 -30.99
C MET A 1 -22.09 -64.79 -30.44
N PRO A 2 -22.10 -63.45 -30.50
CA PRO A 2 -20.99 -62.62 -30.03
C PRO A 2 -21.05 -62.53 -28.50
N ASN A 3 -19.92 -62.60 -27.80
CA ASN A 3 -19.89 -62.22 -26.38
C ASN A 3 -19.11 -60.92 -26.23
N GLU A 4 -19.81 -59.97 -25.64
CA GLU A 4 -19.54 -58.56 -25.55
C GLU A 4 -18.39 -58.25 -24.57
N ASN A 5 -17.65 -57.19 -24.91
CA ASN A 5 -17.10 -56.21 -23.98
C ASN A 5 -16.25 -56.75 -22.83
N ALA A 6 -15.03 -57.20 -23.13
CA ALA A 6 -13.89 -56.93 -22.25
C ALA A 6 -13.55 -55.44 -22.37
N ASN A 7 -14.44 -54.58 -21.86
CA ASN A 7 -14.23 -53.14 -21.83
C ASN A 7 -13.05 -52.90 -20.90
N ASP A 8 -12.00 -52.34 -21.49
CA ASP A 8 -10.70 -52.08 -20.90
C ASP A 8 -10.81 -51.17 -19.67
N LEU A 9 -11.00 -51.78 -18.50
CA LEU A 9 -10.98 -51.10 -17.19
C LEU A 9 -9.59 -50.54 -16.84
N THR A 10 -8.55 -50.83 -17.64
CA THR A 10 -7.20 -50.29 -17.42
C THR A 10 -7.03 -48.89 -18.02
N SER A 11 -7.85 -48.49 -18.99
CA SER A 11 -7.83 -47.13 -19.55
C SER A 11 -8.59 -46.10 -18.70
N LEU A 12 -9.51 -46.53 -17.81
CA LEU A 12 -10.18 -45.64 -16.84
C LEU A 12 -9.27 -45.25 -15.65
N LYS A 13 -8.42 -46.17 -15.16
CA LYS A 13 -7.52 -45.87 -14.02
C LYS A 13 -6.43 -44.83 -14.33
N ARG A 14 -6.08 -44.64 -15.60
CA ARG A 14 -5.01 -43.70 -16.01
C ARG A 14 -5.50 -42.31 -16.39
N LEU A 15 -6.81 -42.13 -16.63
CA LEU A 15 -7.39 -40.83 -16.97
C LEU A 15 -7.67 -39.97 -15.73
N GLU A 16 -7.73 -40.59 -14.55
CA GLU A 16 -8.00 -39.88 -13.30
C GLU A 16 -6.72 -39.37 -12.64
N GLU A 17 -5.65 -40.15 -12.51
CA GLU A 17 -4.44 -39.72 -11.77
C GLU A 17 -3.79 -38.44 -12.31
N LYS A 18 -3.62 -38.31 -13.64
CA LYS A 18 -2.95 -37.13 -14.24
C LYS A 18 -3.82 -35.87 -14.26
N LYS A 19 -5.14 -36.02 -14.40
CA LYS A 19 -6.07 -34.88 -14.36
C LYS A 19 -6.32 -34.45 -12.92
N PHE A 20 -6.41 -35.40 -11.99
CA PHE A 20 -6.51 -35.13 -10.56
C PHE A 20 -5.28 -34.40 -10.06
N ASP A 21 -4.08 -34.83 -10.44
CA ASP A 21 -2.83 -34.12 -10.13
C ASP A 21 -2.76 -32.69 -10.66
N ALA A 22 -3.29 -32.45 -11.86
CA ALA A 22 -3.31 -31.11 -12.47
C ALA A 22 -4.34 -30.20 -11.79
N THR A 23 -5.54 -30.71 -11.50
CA THR A 23 -6.59 -29.98 -10.78
C THR A 23 -6.17 -29.68 -9.34
N ILE A 24 -5.56 -30.65 -8.64
CA ILE A 24 -5.03 -30.45 -7.29
C ILE A 24 -3.87 -29.44 -7.33
N ARG A 25 -2.97 -29.51 -8.33
CA ARG A 25 -1.92 -28.50 -8.49
C ARG A 25 -2.46 -27.10 -8.79
N ASP A 26 -3.54 -26.97 -9.57
CA ASP A 26 -4.18 -25.68 -9.84
C ASP A 26 -4.86 -25.13 -8.59
N ILE A 27 -5.55 -25.97 -7.81
CA ILE A 27 -6.13 -25.59 -6.51
C ILE A 27 -5.03 -25.16 -5.53
N VAL A 28 -3.96 -25.94 -5.40
CA VAL A 28 -2.81 -25.63 -4.52
C VAL A 28 -2.06 -24.38 -4.99
N ALA A 29 -2.01 -24.12 -6.30
CA ALA A 29 -1.43 -22.88 -6.84
C ALA A 29 -2.30 -21.64 -6.54
N ARG A 30 -3.64 -21.78 -6.52
CA ARG A 30 -4.56 -20.71 -6.10
C ARG A 30 -4.58 -20.50 -4.60
N GLU A 31 -4.42 -21.57 -3.82
CA GLU A 31 -4.26 -21.48 -2.35
C GLU A 31 -2.84 -21.12 -1.92
N ASN A 32 -1.94 -20.83 -2.86
CA ASN A 32 -0.61 -20.32 -2.54
C ASN A 32 -0.72 -18.83 -2.15
N PRO A 33 -0.53 -18.46 -0.86
CA PRO A 33 -0.74 -17.09 -0.39
C PRO A 33 0.24 -16.06 -0.98
N VAL A 34 1.30 -16.53 -1.64
CA VAL A 34 2.27 -15.71 -2.38
C VAL A 34 1.73 -15.32 -3.77
N VAL A 35 0.81 -16.10 -4.34
CA VAL A 35 0.23 -15.91 -5.68
C VAL A 35 -1.19 -15.31 -5.63
N ASP A 36 -1.92 -15.55 -4.54
CA ASP A 36 -3.35 -15.21 -4.37
C ASP A 36 -3.67 -13.72 -4.05
N GLY A 37 -2.65 -12.89 -3.80
CA GLY A 37 -2.87 -11.47 -3.47
C GLY A 37 -3.18 -11.20 -2.00
N TRP A 38 -3.15 -12.19 -1.11
CA TRP A 38 -3.23 -11.98 0.35
C TRP A 38 -2.10 -11.11 0.87
N SER A 39 -0.91 -11.21 0.26
CA SER A 39 0.20 -10.30 0.54
C SER A 39 -0.15 -8.84 0.21
N THR A 40 -1.01 -8.61 -0.79
CA THR A 40 -1.49 -7.25 -1.13
C THR A 40 -2.56 -6.77 -0.18
N GLU A 41 -3.44 -7.64 0.33
CA GLU A 41 -4.45 -7.27 1.34
C GLU A 41 -3.81 -6.93 2.69
N GLN A 42 -2.89 -7.77 3.17
CA GLN A 42 -2.14 -7.50 4.40
C GLN A 42 -1.27 -6.23 4.27
N PHE A 43 -0.65 -6.03 3.11
CA PHE A 43 0.09 -4.81 2.83
C PHE A 43 -0.82 -3.58 2.84
N SER A 44 -1.97 -3.63 2.17
CA SER A 44 -2.94 -2.54 2.14
C SER A 44 -3.49 -2.20 3.52
N GLU A 45 -3.75 -3.22 4.36
CA GLU A 45 -4.18 -3.01 5.73
C GLU A 45 -3.08 -2.33 6.57
N LEU A 46 -1.84 -2.80 6.48
CA LEU A 46 -0.69 -2.23 7.20
C LEU A 46 -0.39 -0.80 6.74
N ALA A 47 -0.36 -0.55 5.43
CA ALA A 47 -0.19 0.77 4.84
C ALA A 47 -1.32 1.71 5.30
N GLY A 48 -2.56 1.21 5.36
CA GLY A 48 -3.71 1.95 5.84
C GLY A 48 -3.58 2.36 7.29
N LYS A 49 -3.11 1.46 8.16
CA LYS A 49 -2.83 1.75 9.57
C LYS A 49 -1.74 2.82 9.71
N GLN A 50 -0.64 2.69 8.97
CA GLN A 50 0.47 3.65 9.01
C GLN A 50 0.06 5.04 8.52
N LEU A 51 -0.65 5.13 7.39
CA LEU A 51 -1.12 6.40 6.84
C LEU A 51 -2.13 7.09 7.76
N LYS A 52 -3.05 6.34 8.37
CA LYS A 52 -3.97 6.87 9.39
C LYS A 52 -3.22 7.43 10.59
N ALA A 53 -2.19 6.73 11.08
CA ALA A 53 -1.37 7.22 12.18
C ALA A 53 -0.65 8.53 11.83
N ILE A 54 -0.08 8.64 10.62
CA ILE A 54 0.50 9.90 10.13
C ILE A 54 -0.55 11.02 10.07
N GLY A 55 -1.75 10.73 9.56
CA GLY A 55 -2.85 11.69 9.53
C GLY A 55 -3.23 12.22 10.92
N THR A 56 -3.27 11.33 11.93
CA THR A 56 -3.49 11.73 13.32
C THR A 56 -2.35 12.59 13.87
N LEU A 57 -1.10 12.25 13.56
CA LEU A 57 0.07 13.03 13.97
C LEU A 57 0.05 14.46 13.40
N LEU A 58 -0.39 14.62 12.14
CA LEU A 58 -0.53 15.93 11.49
C LEU A 58 -1.59 16.84 12.14
N LEU A 59 -2.56 16.29 12.87
CA LEU A 59 -3.57 17.04 13.60
C LEU A 59 -3.15 17.39 15.04
N ASN A 60 -2.20 16.64 15.59
CA ASN A 60 -1.69 16.84 16.94
C ASN A 60 -0.59 17.91 16.97
N LYS A 61 -0.26 18.42 18.17
CA LYS A 61 0.89 19.33 18.33
C LYS A 61 2.21 18.57 18.16
N SER A 62 3.21 19.28 17.60
CA SER A 62 4.63 18.93 17.40
C SER A 62 4.97 17.43 17.32
N ILE A 63 5.23 16.96 16.10
CA ILE A 63 5.64 15.58 15.81
C ILE A 63 7.11 15.39 16.19
N THR A 64 7.43 14.29 16.87
CA THR A 64 8.80 13.91 17.24
C THR A 64 9.23 12.63 16.52
N ALA A 65 10.54 12.36 16.49
CA ALA A 65 11.06 11.10 15.96
C ALA A 65 10.56 9.86 16.73
N THR A 66 10.24 10.02 18.02
CA THR A 66 9.64 8.96 18.84
C THR A 66 8.24 8.61 18.34
N ASP A 67 7.43 9.60 17.99
CA ASP A 67 6.09 9.39 17.45
C ASP A 67 6.13 8.63 16.12
N LEU A 68 7.20 8.81 15.35
CA LEU A 68 7.43 8.12 14.09
C LEU A 68 7.96 6.69 14.23
N SER A 69 8.30 6.23 15.43
CA SER A 69 8.87 4.89 15.63
C SER A 69 7.93 3.75 15.22
N ALA A 70 6.61 3.97 15.35
CA ALA A 70 5.58 3.00 15.00
C ALA A 70 5.20 3.02 13.50
N VAL A 71 5.56 4.07 12.77
CA VAL A 71 5.15 4.27 11.36
C VAL A 71 6.30 4.27 10.37
N CYS A 72 7.52 4.56 10.83
CA CYS A 72 8.71 4.66 9.99
C CYS A 72 9.82 3.77 10.54
N GLN A 73 10.51 3.04 9.67
CA GLN A 73 11.75 2.37 10.03
C GLN A 73 12.87 3.39 10.34
N PRO A 74 13.88 3.04 11.16
CA PRO A 74 14.93 3.99 11.56
C PRO A 74 15.70 4.61 10.38
N GLY A 75 16.00 3.80 9.36
CA GLY A 75 16.70 4.22 8.14
C GLY A 75 15.78 4.67 7.01
N ILE A 76 14.62 5.27 7.34
CA ILE A 76 13.71 5.77 6.31
C ILE A 76 14.40 6.85 5.47
N SER A 77 14.26 6.75 4.16
CA SER A 77 14.68 7.79 3.22
C SER A 77 13.52 8.09 2.28
N SER A 78 13.24 9.37 2.04
CA SER A 78 12.26 9.80 1.06
C SER A 78 12.78 10.99 0.26
N SER A 79 12.15 11.28 -0.87
CA SER A 79 12.23 12.63 -1.45
C SER A 79 11.59 13.65 -0.49
N ALA A 80 11.82 14.93 -0.76
CA ALA A 80 11.18 16.02 -0.05
C ALA A 80 9.65 15.82 0.02
N ILE A 81 9.11 15.77 1.26
CA ILE A 81 7.68 15.53 1.52
C ILE A 81 6.82 16.65 0.92
N ARG A 82 7.35 17.87 0.87
CA ARG A 82 6.71 19.02 0.26
C ARG A 82 7.73 19.81 -0.56
N PRO A 83 7.42 20.16 -1.82
CA PRO A 83 8.30 21.01 -2.60
C PRO A 83 8.31 22.44 -2.04
N LEU A 84 9.50 23.02 -1.98
CA LEU A 84 9.78 24.43 -1.71
C LEU A 84 9.32 25.31 -2.89
N GLY A 85 8.98 26.56 -2.62
CA GLY A 85 8.70 27.54 -3.68
C GLY A 85 7.47 27.21 -4.51
N LEU A 86 6.30 27.13 -3.87
CA LEU A 86 5.04 26.87 -4.57
C LEU A 86 4.62 28.06 -5.45
N SER A 87 4.48 27.82 -6.75
CA SER A 87 3.93 28.78 -7.72
C SER A 87 2.49 28.43 -8.09
N LYS A 88 1.70 29.42 -8.51
CA LYS A 88 0.30 29.22 -8.88
C LYS A 88 0.23 28.55 -10.26
N ALA A 89 -0.19 27.29 -10.30
CA ALA A 89 -0.30 26.51 -11.54
C ALA A 89 -1.70 26.63 -12.18
N PHE A 90 -2.73 26.85 -11.38
CA PHE A 90 -4.11 27.02 -11.86
C PHE A 90 -4.92 27.85 -10.88
N GLN A 91 -5.85 28.67 -11.38
CA GLN A 91 -6.83 29.36 -10.57
C GLN A 91 -8.16 29.48 -11.32
N SER A 92 -9.23 29.09 -10.65
CA SER A 92 -10.62 29.27 -11.09
C SER A 92 -11.46 29.76 -9.91
N ALA A 93 -12.75 30.06 -10.14
CA ALA A 93 -13.68 30.47 -9.10
C ALA A 93 -13.78 29.38 -8.02
N GLY A 94 -13.10 29.59 -6.89
CA GLY A 94 -13.13 28.71 -5.72
C GLY A 94 -11.97 27.71 -5.59
N ILE A 95 -11.08 27.57 -6.58
CA ILE A 95 -9.95 26.61 -6.52
C ILE A 95 -8.66 27.29 -6.98
N THR A 96 -7.61 27.15 -6.17
CA THR A 96 -6.23 27.49 -6.54
C THR A 96 -5.35 26.27 -6.40
N VAL A 97 -4.64 25.92 -7.46
CA VAL A 97 -3.64 24.85 -7.45
C VAL A 97 -2.27 25.49 -7.41
N LEU A 98 -1.46 25.07 -6.44
CA LEU A 98 -0.07 25.47 -6.33
C LEU A 98 0.82 24.27 -6.67
N ARG A 99 1.89 24.51 -7.42
CA ARG A 99 2.89 23.50 -7.82
C ARG A 99 4.28 24.03 -7.51
N GLY A 100 5.10 23.21 -6.88
CA GLY A 100 6.53 23.50 -6.72
C GLY A 100 7.34 22.80 -7.80
N GLU A 101 8.57 23.24 -7.97
CA GLU A 101 9.54 22.53 -8.81
C GLU A 101 9.94 21.20 -8.16
N PRO A 102 10.33 20.19 -8.96
CA PRO A 102 10.93 18.98 -8.43
C PRO A 102 12.15 19.33 -7.58
N ILE A 103 12.27 18.69 -6.42
CA ILE A 103 13.41 18.88 -5.53
C ILE A 103 14.10 17.54 -5.35
N ASP A 104 15.38 17.48 -5.72
CA ASP A 104 16.23 16.31 -5.52
C ASP A 104 16.73 16.19 -4.06
N ALA A 105 16.06 16.86 -3.12
CA ALA A 105 16.38 16.78 -1.70
C ALA A 105 15.86 15.46 -1.14
N VAL A 106 16.77 14.77 -0.45
CA VAL A 106 16.47 13.54 0.28
C VAL A 106 16.27 13.89 1.75
N VAL A 107 15.18 13.40 2.31
CA VAL A 107 14.89 13.41 3.74
C VAL A 107 15.28 12.04 4.27
N SER A 108 16.21 12.00 5.23
CA SER A 108 16.77 10.77 5.76
C SER A 108 16.68 10.70 7.28
N GLY A 109 16.19 9.57 7.78
CA GLY A 109 16.00 9.34 9.20
C GLY A 109 14.72 9.97 9.75
N ARG A 110 14.32 9.48 10.92
CA ARG A 110 13.04 9.87 11.55
C ARG A 110 13.01 11.34 11.98
N ASP A 111 14.15 11.92 12.37
CA ASP A 111 14.21 13.33 12.80
C ASP A 111 13.90 14.28 11.65
N GLU A 112 14.49 14.04 10.47
CA GLU A 112 14.24 14.87 9.30
C GLU A 112 12.80 14.67 8.78
N VAL A 113 12.28 13.44 8.81
CA VAL A 113 10.87 13.18 8.49
C VAL A 113 9.93 13.89 9.47
N ALA A 114 10.23 13.89 10.77
CA ALA A 114 9.43 14.61 11.76
C ALA A 114 9.45 16.12 11.50
N SER A 115 10.62 16.68 11.18
CA SER A 115 10.75 18.10 10.81
C SER A 115 9.91 18.44 9.57
N ALA A 116 10.02 17.66 8.51
CA ALA A 116 9.25 17.86 7.28
C ALA A 116 7.74 17.69 7.49
N LEU A 117 7.30 16.73 8.32
CA LEU A 117 5.89 16.58 8.68
C LEU A 117 5.37 17.72 9.55
N ASN A 118 6.20 18.29 10.44
CA ASN A 118 5.83 19.47 11.21
C ASN A 118 5.60 20.70 10.31
N GLU A 119 6.40 20.89 9.27
CA GLU A 119 6.16 21.96 8.28
C GLU A 119 4.81 21.79 7.58
N VAL A 120 4.43 20.54 7.27
CA VAL A 120 3.12 20.23 6.69
C VAL A 120 2.00 20.46 7.72
N ALA A 121 2.20 20.05 8.98
CA ALA A 121 1.24 20.23 10.06
C ALA A 121 0.88 21.70 10.30
N GLN A 122 1.84 22.63 10.11
CA GLN A 122 1.58 24.07 10.22
C GLN A 122 0.48 24.56 9.27
N LEU A 123 0.28 23.91 8.11
CA LEU A 123 -0.77 24.27 7.14
C LEU A 123 -2.18 23.98 7.65
N PHE A 124 -2.31 23.13 8.68
CA PHE A 124 -3.57 22.72 9.28
C PHE A 124 -3.82 23.37 10.65
N ASN A 125 -2.82 24.04 11.21
CA ASN A 125 -2.94 24.67 12.53
C ASN A 125 -4.06 25.72 12.53
N GLY A 126 -4.97 25.63 13.50
CA GLY A 126 -6.13 26.52 13.62
C GLY A 126 -7.30 26.22 12.67
N LYS A 127 -7.23 25.16 11.86
CA LYS A 127 -8.36 24.71 11.02
C LYS A 127 -9.22 23.71 11.78
N VAL A 128 -10.50 24.04 11.96
CA VAL A 128 -11.44 23.30 12.83
C VAL A 128 -12.02 22.04 12.14
N ASP A 129 -11.89 21.93 10.81
CA ASP A 129 -12.52 20.86 10.02
C ASP A 129 -11.52 20.19 9.06
N THR A 130 -10.47 19.57 9.61
CA THR A 130 -9.47 18.84 8.82
C THR A 130 -9.69 17.33 8.95
N HIS A 131 -9.94 16.66 7.83
CA HIS A 131 -10.13 15.21 7.76
C HIS A 131 -9.14 14.58 6.78
N PHE A 132 -8.56 13.45 7.16
CA PHE A 132 -7.71 12.65 6.28
C PHE A 132 -8.46 11.39 5.84
N LYS A 133 -8.54 11.17 4.52
CA LYS A 133 -9.11 9.96 3.92
C LYS A 133 -8.09 9.31 3.01
N PHE A 134 -7.71 8.08 3.34
CA PHE A 134 -6.81 7.26 2.53
C PHE A 134 -7.64 6.17 1.84
N LYS A 135 -7.42 6.00 0.53
CA LYS A 135 -7.94 4.88 -0.25
C LYS A 135 -6.73 4.11 -0.76
N ILE A 136 -6.62 2.85 -0.33
CA ILE A 136 -5.54 1.93 -0.65
C ILE A 136 -6.17 0.74 -1.33
#